data_AF-D4G832-F1
#
_entry.id   AF-D4G832-F1
#
_cell.length_a   1.000
_cell.length_b   1.000
_cell.length_c   1.000
_cell.angle_alpha   90.00
_cell.angle_beta   90.00
_cell.angle_gamma   90.00
#
_symmetry.space_group_name_H-M   'P 1'
#
loop_
_entity.id
_entity.type
_entity.pdbx_description
1 polymer ?
#
loop_
_entity_poly.entity_id
_entity_poly.type
_entity_poly.pdbx_seq_one_letter_code
_entity_poly.pdbx_strand_id
1 'polypeptide(L)'
;MLNKLKFEKLANKRKKKLINLELDIRKLPINAIASILHRISGVMNIFSLGWMIRRIYSNIKFQEKFSPIIFFNSQSYFYRFLVYIFFIMFIYHILSGIRFILIDLNIIGYKLIAIKISAILVFFITFLLFFLFIYL
;
A
#
# COMPACT_ATOMS: atom_id res chain seq x y z
N MET A 1 -46.72 32.44 -3.43
CA MET A 1 -45.73 32.28 -2.33
C MET A 1 -45.06 30.89 -2.32
N LEU A 2 -45.81 29.80 -2.51
CA LEU A 2 -45.30 28.41 -2.53
C LEU A 2 -44.19 28.12 -3.56
N ASN A 3 -44.25 28.71 -4.75
CA ASN A 3 -43.21 28.50 -5.77
C ASN A 3 -41.86 29.10 -5.37
N LYS A 4 -41.85 30.28 -4.72
CA LYS A 4 -40.61 30.95 -4.30
C LYS A 4 -39.83 30.12 -3.28
N LEU A 5 -40.52 29.52 -2.31
CA LEU A 5 -39.91 28.61 -1.31
C LEU A 5 -39.37 27.32 -1.95
N LYS A 6 -40.05 26.79 -2.97
CA LYS A 6 -39.58 25.62 -3.73
C LYS A 6 -38.35 25.94 -4.59
N PHE A 7 -38.33 27.12 -5.22
CA PHE A 7 -37.18 27.64 -5.97
C PHE A 7 -35.98 27.92 -5.06
N GLU A 8 -36.17 28.50 -3.87
CA GLU A 8 -35.10 28.70 -2.89
C GLU A 8 -34.52 27.37 -2.38
N LYS A 9 -35.37 26.37 -2.09
CA LYS A 9 -34.90 25.03 -1.72
C LYS A 9 -34.12 24.34 -2.84
N LEU A 10 -34.55 24.49 -4.09
CA LEU A 10 -33.84 23.95 -5.26
C LEU A 10 -32.51 24.68 -5.53
N ALA A 11 -32.49 26.01 -5.37
CA ALA A 11 -31.28 26.81 -5.48
C ALA A 11 -30.27 26.48 -4.37
N ASN A 12 -30.74 26.24 -3.14
CA ASN A 12 -29.88 25.86 -2.02
C ASN A 12 -29.35 24.42 -2.16
N LYS A 13 -30.12 23.51 -2.78
CA LYS A 13 -29.66 22.15 -3.11
C LYS A 13 -28.56 22.14 -4.19
N ARG A 14 -28.50 23.17 -5.05
CA ARG A 14 -27.48 23.35 -6.09
C ARG A 14 -26.23 24.11 -5.63
N LYS A 15 -26.23 24.70 -4.44
CA LYS A 15 -25.00 25.23 -3.84
C LYS A 15 -24.13 24.03 -3.46
N LYS A 16 -23.20 23.67 -4.35
CA LYS A 16 -22.12 22.72 -4.07
C LYS A 16 -21.36 23.29 -2.88
N LYS A 17 -21.62 22.77 -1.67
CA LYS A 17 -20.88 23.15 -0.47
C LYS A 17 -19.41 22.85 -0.78
N LEU A 18 -18.61 23.90 -0.92
CA LEU A 18 -17.17 23.76 -1.05
C LEU A 18 -16.70 23.19 0.29
N ILE A 19 -16.36 21.91 0.30
CA ILE A 19 -15.81 21.24 1.46
C ILE A 19 -14.34 21.62 1.47
N ASN A 20 -13.91 22.39 2.46
CA ASN A 20 -12.49 22.69 2.66
C ASN A 20 -11.77 21.37 3.00
N LEU A 21 -11.07 20.80 2.03
CA LEU A 21 -10.16 19.67 2.23
C LEU A 21 -8.76 20.21 2.52
N GLU A 22 -8.56 20.69 3.74
CA GLU A 22 -7.21 20.98 4.24
C GLU A 22 -6.58 19.68 4.74
N LEU A 23 -5.78 19.02 3.89
CA LEU A 23 -5.05 17.80 4.24
C LEU A 23 -3.65 18.18 4.76
N ASP A 24 -3.51 18.37 6.06
CA ASP A 24 -2.20 18.48 6.71
C ASP A 24 -1.71 17.08 7.13
N ILE A 25 -0.80 16.52 6.33
CA ILE A 25 -0.23 15.17 6.56
C ILE A 25 0.37 15.04 7.96
N ARG A 26 0.90 16.13 8.53
CA ARG A 26 1.53 16.14 9.86
C ARG A 26 0.55 15.89 11.00
N LYS A 27 -0.75 16.10 10.78
CA LYS A 27 -1.80 15.90 11.79
C LYS A 27 -2.48 14.53 11.68
N LEU A 28 -2.07 13.70 10.72
CA LEU A 28 -2.70 12.39 10.52
C LEU A 28 -2.27 11.41 11.61
N PRO A 29 -3.22 10.67 12.21
CA PRO A 29 -2.88 9.58 13.13
C PRO A 29 -2.13 8.48 12.37
N ILE A 30 -1.25 7.76 13.06
CA ILE A 30 -0.41 6.72 12.44
C ILE A 30 -1.20 5.63 11.69
N ASN A 31 -2.43 5.33 12.14
CA ASN A 31 -3.32 4.38 11.47
C ASN A 31 -3.79 4.89 10.10
N ALA A 32 -4.00 6.21 9.94
CA ALA A 32 -4.36 6.80 8.66
C ALA A 32 -3.18 6.72 7.68
N ILE A 33 -1.96 6.99 8.16
CA ILE A 33 -0.73 6.84 7.36
C ILE A 33 -0.57 5.38 6.91
N ALA A 34 -0.74 4.41 7.82
CA ALA A 34 -0.67 2.99 7.50
C ALA A 34 -1.72 2.56 6.46
N SER A 35 -2.92 3.14 6.50
CA SER A 35 -3.96 2.89 5.50
C SER A 35 -3.61 3.46 4.13
N ILE A 36 -3.10 4.69 4.06
CA ILE A 36 -2.65 5.31 2.80
C ILE A 36 -1.51 4.50 2.19
N LEU A 37 -0.51 4.14 3.00
CA LEU A 37 0.63 3.36 2.53
C LEU A 37 0.19 1.98 2.01
N HIS A 38 -0.78 1.30 2.66
CA HIS A 38 -1.29 0.02 2.17
C HIS A 38 -1.96 0.14 0.79
N ARG A 39 -2.68 1.24 0.55
CA ARG A 39 -3.28 1.52 -0.77
C ARG A 39 -2.21 1.78 -1.82
N ILE A 40 -1.23 2.62 -1.51
CA ILE A 40 -0.12 2.93 -2.42
C ILE A 40 0.67 1.66 -2.76
N SER A 41 0.97 0.83 -1.76
CA SER A 41 1.69 -0.43 -1.99
C SER A 41 0.91 -1.40 -2.85
N GLY A 42 -0.41 -1.48 -2.68
CA GLY A 42 -1.27 -2.29 -3.53
C GLY A 42 -1.21 -1.86 -5.00
N VAL A 43 -1.32 -0.56 -5.26
CA VAL A 43 -1.23 -0.01 -6.63
C VAL A 43 0.13 -0.31 -7.25
N MET A 44 1.23 -0.05 -6.52
CA MET A 44 2.57 -0.31 -7.03
C MET A 44 2.82 -1.80 -7.29
N ASN A 45 2.33 -2.69 -6.42
CA ASN A 45 2.46 -4.13 -6.60
C ASN A 45 1.77 -4.65 -7.87
N ILE A 46 0.63 -4.08 -8.28
CA ILE A 46 -0.05 -4.46 -9.53
C ILE A 46 0.86 -4.18 -10.74
N PHE A 47 1.48 -3.00 -10.80
CA PHE A 47 2.40 -2.67 -11.89
C PHE A 47 3.66 -3.54 -11.86
N SER A 48 4.23 -3.77 -10.67
CA SER A 48 5.42 -4.59 -10.52
C SER A 48 5.19 -6.06 -10.88
N LEU A 49 4.01 -6.62 -10.59
CA LEU A 49 3.63 -7.98 -11.00
C LEU A 49 3.68 -8.14 -12.53
N GLY A 50 3.10 -7.21 -13.28
CA GLY A 50 3.14 -7.23 -14.75
C GLY A 50 4.58 -7.19 -15.28
N TRP A 51 5.44 -6.37 -14.67
CA TRP A 51 6.86 -6.32 -15.02
C TRP A 51 7.58 -7.64 -14.72
N MET A 52 7.32 -8.28 -13.56
CA MET A 52 7.92 -9.57 -13.20
C MET A 52 7.48 -10.70 -14.11
N ILE A 53 6.18 -10.82 -14.41
CA ILE A 53 5.65 -11.86 -15.29
C ILE A 53 6.34 -11.81 -16.66
N ARG A 54 6.54 -10.60 -17.21
CA ARG A 54 7.26 -10.42 -18.48
C ARG A 54 8.70 -10.95 -18.41
N ARG A 55 9.41 -10.73 -17.29
CA ARG A 55 10.79 -11.21 -17.09
C ARG A 55 10.83 -12.74 -16.94
N ILE A 56 9.91 -13.31 -16.17
CA ILE A 56 9.79 -14.77 -16.02
C ILE A 56 9.50 -15.42 -17.37
N TYR A 57 8.56 -14.86 -18.14
CA TYR A 57 8.22 -15.36 -19.47
C TYR A 57 9.41 -15.32 -20.44
N SER A 58 10.18 -14.21 -20.46
CA SER A 58 11.39 -14.17 -21.29
C SER A 58 12.40 -15.25 -20.90
N ASN A 59 12.58 -15.51 -19.60
CA ASN A 59 13.54 -16.52 -19.13
C ASN A 59 13.12 -17.96 -19.46
N ILE A 60 11.82 -18.25 -19.53
CA ILE A 60 11.32 -19.60 -19.91
C ILE A 60 11.49 -19.85 -21.42
N LYS A 61 11.32 -18.81 -22.25
CA LYS A 61 11.31 -18.96 -23.71
C LYS A 61 12.71 -19.24 -24.30
N PHE A 62 13.75 -18.73 -23.66
CA PHE A 62 15.12 -19.07 -24.00
C PHE A 62 15.51 -20.28 -23.15
N GLN A 63 15.75 -21.45 -23.77
CA GLN A 63 16.06 -22.76 -23.13
C GLN A 63 17.37 -22.80 -22.33
N GLU A 64 17.85 -21.66 -21.82
CA GLU A 64 19.02 -21.60 -20.97
C GLU A 64 18.66 -22.16 -19.59
N LYS A 65 19.61 -22.90 -18.99
CA LYS A 65 19.53 -23.33 -17.58
C LYS A 65 19.51 -22.07 -16.70
N PHE A 66 18.34 -21.48 -16.53
CA PHE A 66 18.16 -20.25 -15.78
C PHE A 66 18.46 -20.54 -14.30
N SER A 67 19.57 -20.00 -13.81
CA SER A 67 19.81 -19.89 -12.37
C SER A 67 19.34 -18.50 -11.95
N PRO A 68 18.20 -18.37 -11.23
CA PRO A 68 17.65 -17.09 -10.83
C PRO A 68 18.64 -16.25 -10.02
N ILE A 69 19.44 -16.92 -9.21
CA ILE A 69 20.44 -16.32 -8.32
C ILE A 69 21.59 -15.73 -9.13
N ILE A 70 22.14 -16.50 -10.09
CA ILE A 70 23.23 -16.02 -10.94
C ILE A 70 22.74 -14.87 -11.83
N PHE A 71 21.54 -15.01 -12.39
CA PHE A 71 20.94 -13.95 -13.21
C PHE A 71 20.69 -12.68 -12.42
N PHE A 72 20.19 -12.78 -11.18
CA PHE A 72 19.95 -11.62 -10.33
C PHE A 72 21.25 -10.91 -9.95
N ASN A 73 22.28 -11.69 -9.60
CA ASN A 73 23.60 -11.16 -9.22
C ASN A 73 24.37 -10.55 -10.40
N SER A 74 24.08 -10.96 -11.64
CA SER A 74 24.67 -10.37 -12.84
C SER A 74 23.99 -9.07 -13.30
N GLN A 75 22.85 -8.68 -12.70
CA GLN A 75 22.18 -7.42 -13.03
C GLN A 75 22.85 -6.23 -12.35
N SER A 76 22.56 -5.04 -12.88
CA SER A 76 23.00 -3.77 -12.28
C SER A 76 22.48 -3.60 -10.85
N TYR A 77 23.25 -2.88 -10.04
CA TYR A 77 22.84 -2.49 -8.68
C TYR A 77 21.46 -1.82 -8.66
N PHE A 78 21.14 -1.03 -9.68
CA PHE A 78 19.83 -0.39 -9.83
C PHE A 78 18.69 -1.40 -10.02
N TYR A 79 18.87 -2.42 -10.87
CA TYR A 79 17.86 -3.47 -11.05
C TYR A 79 17.61 -4.24 -9.76
N ARG A 80 18.68 -4.63 -9.06
CA ARG A 80 18.57 -5.32 -7.78
C ARG A 80 17.83 -4.49 -6.75
N PHE A 81 18.16 -3.20 -6.65
CA PHE A 81 17.47 -2.25 -5.77
C PHE A 81 15.97 -2.15 -6.06
N LEU A 82 15.56 -2.09 -7.33
CA LEU A 82 14.14 -2.08 -7.71
C LEU A 82 13.41 -3.35 -7.28
N VAL A 83 14.05 -4.51 -7.43
CA VAL A 83 13.49 -5.80 -6.98
C VAL A 83 13.36 -5.82 -5.46
N TYR A 84 14.36 -5.32 -4.72
CA TYR A 84 14.29 -5.17 -3.26
C TYR A 84 13.12 -4.28 -2.82
N ILE A 85 12.93 -3.12 -3.46
CA ILE A 85 11.78 -2.23 -3.20
C ILE A 85 10.46 -2.96 -3.45
N PHE A 86 10.35 -3.70 -4.55
CA PHE A 86 9.14 -4.45 -4.83
C PHE A 86 8.83 -5.47 -3.72
N PHE A 87 9.83 -6.28 -3.32
CA PHE A 87 9.63 -7.28 -2.27
C PHE A 87 9.19 -6.66 -0.94
N ILE A 88 9.80 -5.54 -0.54
CA ILE A 88 9.41 -4.89 0.72
C ILE A 88 8.01 -4.28 0.66
N MET A 89 7.63 -3.68 -0.47
CA MET A 89 6.27 -3.17 -0.68
C MET A 89 5.24 -4.30 -0.69
N PHE A 90 5.59 -5.46 -1.25
CA PHE A 90 4.76 -6.66 -1.24
C PHE A 90 4.54 -7.17 0.18
N ILE A 91 5.61 -7.37 0.95
CA ILE A 91 5.54 -7.80 2.36
C ILE A 91 4.70 -6.84 3.18
N TYR A 92 4.96 -5.54 3.07
CA TYR A 92 4.20 -4.51 3.78
C TYR A 92 2.71 -4.56 3.43
N HIS A 93 2.38 -4.71 2.15
CA HIS A 93 0.99 -4.79 1.68
C HIS A 93 0.26 -5.98 2.30
N ILE A 94 0.88 -7.16 2.29
CA ILE A 94 0.31 -8.39 2.87
C ILE A 94 0.15 -8.26 4.39
N LEU A 95 1.19 -7.83 5.12
CA LEU A 95 1.12 -7.67 6.58
C LEU A 95 0.05 -6.66 7.00
N SER A 96 -0.04 -5.54 6.29
CA SER A 96 -1.07 -4.53 6.55
C SER A 96 -2.47 -5.03 6.17
N GLY A 97 -2.60 -5.81 5.09
CA GLY A 97 -3.85 -6.47 4.69
C GLY A 97 -4.33 -7.46 5.75
N ILE A 98 -3.43 -8.32 6.25
CA ILE A 98 -3.72 -9.24 7.37
C ILE A 98 -4.17 -8.44 8.60
N ARG A 99 -3.47 -7.36 8.94
CA ARG A 99 -3.86 -6.48 10.05
C ARG A 99 -5.29 -5.94 9.89
N PHE A 100 -5.68 -5.49 8.69
CA PHE A 100 -7.05 -5.03 8.44
C PHE A 100 -8.07 -6.16 8.63
N ILE A 101 -7.81 -7.35 8.09
CA ILE A 101 -8.67 -8.53 8.29
C ILE A 101 -8.81 -8.85 9.79
N LEU A 102 -7.72 -8.81 10.56
CA LEU A 102 -7.75 -9.05 12.01
C LEU A 102 -8.56 -7.99 12.78
N ILE A 103 -8.60 -6.75 12.30
CA ILE A 103 -9.46 -5.69 12.86
C ILE A 103 -10.92 -5.97 12.52
N ASP A 104 -11.22 -6.36 11.28
CA ASP A 104 -12.58 -6.67 10.82
C ASP A 104 -13.18 -7.88 11.56
N LEU A 105 -12.34 -8.87 11.88
CA LEU A 105 -12.70 -10.02 12.71
C LEU A 105 -12.79 -9.70 14.22
N ASN A 106 -12.57 -8.44 14.62
CA ASN A 106 -12.56 -7.97 16.01
C ASN A 106 -11.52 -8.69 16.91
N ILE A 107 -10.47 -9.30 16.34
CA ILE A 107 -9.41 -9.99 17.10
C ILE A 107 -8.51 -8.98 17.83
N ILE A 108 -8.20 -7.86 17.17
CA ILE A 108 -7.39 -6.76 17.74
C ILE A 108 -8.25 -5.86 18.65
N GLY A 109 -9.57 -5.88 18.48
CA GLY A 109 -10.52 -4.99 19.13
C GLY A 109 -10.55 -3.57 18.54
N TYR A 110 -11.56 -2.80 18.95
CA TYR A 110 -11.79 -1.43 18.44
C TYR A 110 -11.11 -0.32 19.25
N LYS A 111 -10.31 -0.66 20.28
CA LYS A 111 -9.61 0.34 21.09
C LYS A 111 -8.52 1.03 20.26
N LEU A 112 -8.51 2.37 20.26
CA LEU A 112 -7.54 3.16 19.50
C LEU A 112 -6.07 2.80 19.80
N ILE A 113 -5.77 2.44 21.05
CA ILE A 113 -4.43 1.99 21.46
C ILE A 113 -4.04 0.67 20.79
N ALA A 114 -4.92 -0.32 20.77
CA ALA A 114 -4.65 -1.62 20.14
C ALA A 114 -4.43 -1.44 18.62
N ILE A 115 -5.26 -0.62 17.98
CA ILE A 115 -5.13 -0.30 16.55
C ILE A 115 -3.80 0.41 16.25
N LYS A 116 -3.37 1.36 17.10
CA LYS A 116 -2.06 2.03 16.95
C LYS A 116 -0.89 1.05 17.11
N ILE A 117 -0.92 0.21 18.14
CA ILE A 117 0.13 -0.78 18.40
C ILE A 117 0.25 -1.76 17.23
N SER A 118 -0.88 -2.25 16.73
CA SER A 118 -0.90 -3.16 15.56
C SER A 118 -0.27 -2.53 14.32
N ALA A 119 -0.49 -1.23 14.07
CA ALA A 119 0.12 -0.52 12.95
C ALA A 119 1.64 -0.39 13.11
N ILE A 120 2.10 -0.04 14.32
CA ILE A 120 3.53 0.07 14.64
C ILE A 120 4.22 -1.29 14.49
N LEU A 121 3.59 -2.38 14.96
CA LEU A 121 4.10 -3.73 14.81
C LEU A 121 4.30 -4.10 13.34
N VAL A 122 3.34 -3.80 12.47
CA VAL A 122 3.49 -4.04 11.02
C VAL A 122 4.69 -3.29 10.44
N PHE A 123 4.86 -2.01 10.81
CA PHE A 123 6.03 -1.24 10.36
C PHE A 123 7.35 -1.83 10.88
N PHE A 124 7.39 -2.22 12.15
CA PHE A 124 8.58 -2.80 12.77
C PHE A 124 8.96 -4.13 12.13
N ILE A 125 8.01 -5.04 11.91
CA ILE A 125 8.23 -6.33 11.26
C ILE A 125 8.68 -6.12 9.81
N THR A 126 8.04 -5.21 9.09
CA THR A 126 8.43 -4.84 7.71
C THR A 126 9.87 -4.35 7.68
N PHE A 127 10.24 -3.44 8.59
CA PHE A 127 11.60 -2.91 8.70
C PHE A 127 12.62 -4.03 9.01
N LEU A 128 12.32 -4.91 9.96
CA LEU A 128 13.19 -6.05 10.29
C LEU A 128 13.42 -6.96 9.07
N LEU A 129 12.35 -7.27 8.32
CA LEU A 129 12.41 -8.08 7.10
C LEU A 129 13.21 -7.38 6.00
N PHE A 130 13.12 -6.06 5.88
CA PHE A 130 13.94 -5.29 4.94
C PHE A 130 15.43 -5.48 5.21
N PHE A 131 15.86 -5.35 6.46
CA PHE A 131 17.26 -5.56 6.83
C PHE A 131 17.69 -7.00 6.58
N LEU A 132 16.90 -7.98 7.04
CA LEU A 132 17.19 -9.40 6.81
C LEU A 132 17.40 -9.69 5.32
N PHE A 133 16.54 -9.15 4.46
CA PHE A 133 16.58 -9.37 3.03
C PHE A 133 17.74 -8.66 2.30
N ILE A 134 18.33 -7.62 2.91
CA ILE A 134 19.56 -6.99 2.40
C ILE A 134 20.79 -7.88 2.65
N TYR A 135 20.80 -8.63 3.75
CA TYR A 135 21.92 -9.49 4.12
C TYR A 135 21.89 -10.88 3.44
N LEU A 136 20.77 -11.22 2.77
CA LEU A 136 20.58 -12.43 1.97
C LEU A 136 20.94 -12.17 0.50
#